data_AF-A0A7W8DY03-F1
#
_entry.id   AF-A0A7W8DY03-F1
#
_cell.length_a   1.000
_cell.length_b   1.000
_cell.length_c   1.000
_cell.angle_alpha   90.00
_cell.angle_beta   90.00
_cell.angle_gamma   90.00
#
_symmetry.space_group_name_H-M   'P 1'
#
loop_
_entity.id
_entity.type
_entity.pdbx_description
1 polymer ?
#
loop_
_entity_poly.entity_id
_entity_poly.type
_entity_poly.pdbx_seq_one_letter_code
_entity_poly.pdbx_strand_id
1 'polypeptide(L)'
;MISLAALTAVAARPIGKAALIALGIAGLLAIGGLGAWRAAATVQAMVDDAAATAKAERDAHWRSEIAEANVKVAQAEVEQARAAMTADTEVKAAETRREEALKELETKNATLADSGRCGLGRDRVRLLNNSR
;
A
#
# COMPACT_ATOMS: atom_id res chain seq x y z
N MET A 1 -20.01 -57.18 -28.27
CA MET A 1 -21.36 -57.21 -27.67
C MET A 1 -21.42 -58.34 -26.65
N ILE A 2 -21.20 -58.05 -25.37
CA ILE A 2 -21.36 -59.06 -24.32
C ILE A 2 -22.85 -59.30 -24.18
N SER A 3 -23.31 -60.50 -24.56
CA SER A 3 -24.74 -60.86 -24.58
C SER A 3 -25.33 -60.77 -23.18
N LEU A 4 -26.54 -60.23 -23.06
CA LEU A 4 -27.30 -60.12 -21.81
C LEU A 4 -27.40 -61.49 -21.09
N ALA A 5 -27.42 -62.58 -21.87
CA ALA A 5 -27.40 -63.96 -21.39
C ALA A 5 -26.11 -64.35 -20.64
N ALA A 6 -24.96 -63.78 -21.00
CA ALA A 6 -23.69 -64.06 -20.34
C ALA A 6 -23.58 -63.32 -18.99
N LEU A 7 -24.19 -62.13 -18.88
CA LEU A 7 -24.28 -61.40 -17.61
C LEU A 7 -25.22 -62.11 -16.63
N THR A 8 -26.33 -62.67 -17.11
CA THR A 8 -27.27 -63.44 -16.28
C THR A 8 -26.72 -64.80 -15.85
N ALA A 9 -25.87 -65.44 -16.66
CA ALA A 9 -25.27 -66.74 -16.33
C ALA A 9 -24.21 -66.67 -15.21
N VAL A 10 -23.49 -65.55 -15.08
CA VAL A 10 -22.57 -65.30 -13.96
C VAL A 10 -23.35 -65.05 -12.67
N ALA A 11 -24.49 -64.37 -12.75
CA ALA A 11 -25.35 -64.08 -11.60
C ALA A 11 -26.08 -65.33 -11.06
N ALA A 12 -26.30 -66.35 -11.88
CA ALA A 12 -27.06 -67.55 -11.53
C ALA A 12 -26.23 -68.71 -10.92
N ARG A 13 -24.91 -68.54 -10.74
CA ARG A 13 -24.07 -69.55 -10.08
C ARG A 13 -24.31 -69.51 -8.57
N PRO A 14 -24.49 -70.67 -7.89
CA PRO A 14 -24.67 -70.68 -6.45
C PRO A 14 -23.42 -70.07 -5.80
N ILE A 15 -23.63 -68.93 -5.13
CA ILE A 15 -22.57 -68.23 -4.43
C ILE A 15 -22.12 -69.14 -3.28
N GLY A 16 -20.94 -69.73 -3.42
CA GLY A 16 -20.35 -70.54 -2.35
C GLY A 16 -20.17 -69.70 -1.09
N LYS A 17 -20.28 -70.31 0.09
CA LYS A 17 -20.14 -69.61 1.39
C LYS A 17 -18.89 -68.73 1.47
N ALA A 18 -17.79 -69.16 0.85
CA ALA A 18 -16.56 -68.39 0.74
C ALA A 18 -16.71 -67.06 -0.02
N ALA A 19 -17.51 -67.03 -1.09
CA ALA A 19 -17.76 -65.83 -1.87
C ALA A 19 -18.66 -64.84 -1.09
N LEU A 20 -19.64 -65.31 -0.30
CA LEU A 20 -20.42 -64.44 0.59
C LEU A 20 -19.54 -63.82 1.69
N ILE A 21 -18.64 -64.61 2.29
CA ILE A 21 -17.69 -64.11 3.30
C ILE A 21 -16.76 -63.05 2.68
N ALA A 22 -16.20 -63.32 1.49
CA ALA A 22 -15.34 -62.37 0.80
C ALA A 22 -16.06 -61.04 0.48
N LEU A 23 -17.33 -61.12 0.06
CA LEU A 23 -18.15 -59.93 -0.24
C LEU A 23 -18.47 -59.14 1.03
N GLY A 24 -18.72 -59.81 2.16
CA GLY A 24 -18.90 -59.19 3.47
C GLY A 24 -17.64 -58.44 3.93
N ILE A 25 -16.46 -59.04 3.78
CA ILE A 25 -15.18 -58.40 4.11
C ILE A 25 -14.92 -57.20 3.19
N ALA A 26 -15.15 -57.35 1.88
CA ALA A 26 -15.00 -56.25 0.93
C ALA A 26 -15.94 -55.08 1.25
N GLY A 27 -17.19 -55.36 1.65
CA GLY A 27 -18.14 -54.35 2.09
C GLY A 27 -17.68 -53.59 3.33
N LEU A 28 -17.15 -54.31 4.34
CA LEU A 28 -16.61 -53.70 5.55
C LEU A 28 -15.39 -52.81 5.26
N LEU A 29 -14.47 -53.28 4.42
CA LEU A 29 -13.31 -52.50 4.00
C LEU A 29 -13.71 -51.25 3.21
N ALA A 30 -14.71 -51.36 2.33
CA ALA A 30 -15.21 -50.22 1.56
C ALA A 30 -15.83 -49.15 2.46
N ILE A 31 -16.66 -49.56 3.43
CA ILE A 31 -17.29 -48.63 4.39
C ILE A 31 -16.22 -48.00 5.30
N GLY A 32 -15.28 -48.80 5.81
CA GLY A 32 -14.19 -48.30 6.64
C GLY A 32 -13.28 -47.33 5.89
N GLY A 33 -12.91 -47.66 4.65
CA GLY A 33 -12.11 -46.80 3.78
C GLY A 33 -12.82 -45.50 3.43
N LEU A 34 -14.13 -45.54 3.13
CA LEU A 34 -14.93 -44.35 2.89
C LEU A 34 -15.02 -43.45 4.14
N GLY A 35 -15.22 -44.06 5.31
CA GLY A 35 -15.25 -43.35 6.59
C GLY A 35 -13.93 -42.65 6.89
N ALA A 36 -12.81 -43.36 6.74
CA ALA A 36 -11.47 -42.81 6.93
C ALA A 36 -11.18 -41.67 5.94
N TRP A 37 -11.56 -41.83 4.67
CA TRP A 37 -11.39 -40.80 3.66
C TRP A 37 -12.22 -39.55 3.97
N ARG A 38 -13.49 -39.69 4.38
CA ARG A 38 -14.31 -38.55 4.79
C ARG A 38 -13.75 -37.85 6.01
N ALA A 39 -13.28 -38.61 7.01
CA ALA A 39 -12.66 -38.03 8.20
C ALA A 39 -11.42 -37.19 7.83
N ALA A 40 -10.54 -37.73 6.98
CA ALA A 40 -9.38 -37.01 6.48
C ALA A 40 -9.77 -35.75 5.68
N ALA A 41 -10.76 -35.84 4.81
CA ALA A 41 -11.25 -34.70 4.03
C ALA A 41 -11.83 -33.59 4.91
N THR A 42 -12.57 -33.94 5.97
CA THR A 42 -13.11 -32.95 6.92
C THR A 42 -12.00 -32.25 7.69
N VAL A 43 -10.99 -32.99 8.14
CA VAL A 43 -9.83 -32.39 8.84
C VAL A 43 -9.08 -31.45 7.92
N GLN A 44 -8.86 -31.83 6.65
CA GLN A 44 -8.22 -30.95 5.68
C GLN A 44 -9.03 -29.66 5.47
N ALA A 45 -10.35 -29.78 5.31
CA ALA A 45 -11.23 -28.63 5.17
C ALA A 45 -11.18 -27.69 6.39
N MET A 46 -11.13 -28.23 7.60
CA MET A 46 -10.99 -27.44 8.83
C MET A 46 -9.65 -26.68 8.89
N VAL A 47 -8.56 -27.32 8.46
CA VAL A 47 -7.23 -26.70 8.41
C VAL A 47 -7.21 -25.56 7.37
N ASP A 48 -7.77 -25.80 6.19
CA ASP A 48 -7.83 -24.81 5.12
C ASP A 48 -8.68 -23.60 5.53
N ASP A 49 -9.83 -23.83 6.18
CA ASP A 49 -10.71 -22.78 6.68
C ASP A 49 -10.06 -21.96 7.81
N ALA A 50 -9.38 -22.64 8.75
CA ALA A 50 -8.63 -21.97 9.82
C ALA A 50 -7.48 -21.11 9.24
N ALA A 51 -6.76 -21.64 8.24
CA ALA A 51 -5.69 -20.90 7.57
C ALA A 51 -6.24 -19.69 6.80
N ALA A 52 -7.37 -19.84 6.11
CA ALA A 52 -8.02 -18.76 5.38
C ALA A 52 -8.50 -17.66 6.34
N THR A 53 -9.14 -18.03 7.45
CA THR A 53 -9.63 -17.10 8.46
C THR A 53 -8.47 -16.33 9.11
N ALA A 54 -7.41 -17.02 9.54
CA ALA A 54 -6.24 -16.38 10.12
C ALA A 54 -5.53 -15.43 9.14
N LYS A 55 -5.57 -15.74 7.83
CA LYS A 55 -5.02 -14.85 6.80
C LYS A 55 -5.92 -13.62 6.61
N ALA A 56 -7.24 -13.81 6.56
CA ALA A 56 -8.20 -12.71 6.44
C ALA A 56 -8.13 -11.74 7.63
N GLU A 57 -7.99 -12.25 8.86
CA GLU A 57 -7.83 -11.42 10.06
C GLU A 57 -6.56 -10.58 10.00
N ARG A 58 -5.42 -11.18 9.63
CA ARG A 58 -4.15 -10.45 9.46
C ARG A 58 -4.24 -9.41 8.35
N ASP A 59 -4.82 -9.78 7.21
CA ASP A 59 -4.97 -8.87 6.08
C ASP A 59 -5.89 -7.69 6.46
N ALA A 60 -6.96 -7.94 7.21
CA ALA A 60 -7.83 -6.88 7.73
C ALA A 60 -7.09 -5.94 8.69
N HIS A 61 -6.33 -6.50 9.64
CA HIS A 61 -5.51 -5.72 10.56
C HIS A 61 -4.47 -4.86 9.84
N TRP A 62 -3.69 -5.45 8.92
CA TRP A 62 -2.68 -4.68 8.19
C TRP A 62 -3.30 -3.64 7.26
N ARG A 63 -4.47 -3.93 6.67
CA ARG A 63 -5.20 -2.92 5.88
C ARG A 63 -5.65 -1.74 6.72
N SER A 64 -6.07 -1.93 7.98
CA SER A 64 -6.41 -0.82 8.86
C SER A 64 -5.17 -0.01 9.23
N GLU A 65 -4.07 -0.67 9.63
CA GLU A 65 -2.81 0.01 9.97
C GLU A 65 -2.26 0.83 8.79
N ILE A 66 -2.30 0.28 7.57
CA ILE A 66 -1.88 0.98 6.36
C ILE A 66 -2.80 2.18 6.08
N ALA A 67 -4.10 2.02 6.25
CA ALA A 67 -5.04 3.14 6.07
C ALA A 67 -4.76 4.27 7.06
N GLU A 68 -4.52 3.96 8.33
CA GLU A 68 -4.14 4.95 9.34
C GLU A 68 -2.80 5.62 9.04
N ALA A 69 -1.80 4.84 8.62
CA ALA A 69 -0.50 5.38 8.21
C ALA A 69 -0.63 6.33 7.02
N ASN A 70 -1.43 5.97 6.01
CA ASN A 70 -1.65 6.82 4.84
C ASN A 70 -2.33 8.14 5.21
N VAL A 71 -3.28 8.14 6.14
CA VAL A 71 -3.90 9.38 6.65
C VAL A 71 -2.86 10.27 7.31
N LYS A 72 -1.98 9.71 8.14
CA LYS A 72 -0.89 10.48 8.80
C LYS A 72 0.08 11.07 7.78
N VAL A 73 0.48 10.30 6.78
CA VAL A 73 1.36 10.78 5.70
C VAL A 73 0.69 11.91 4.92
N ALA A 74 -0.58 11.75 4.51
CA ALA A 74 -1.31 12.79 3.80
C ALA A 74 -1.44 14.09 4.62
N GLN A 75 -1.65 13.99 5.94
CA GLN A 75 -1.67 15.15 6.82
C GLN A 75 -0.30 15.84 6.88
N ALA A 76 0.78 15.07 7.04
CA ALA A 76 2.14 15.60 7.06
C ALA A 76 2.52 16.28 5.73
N GLU A 77 2.12 15.72 4.59
CA GLU A 77 2.33 16.34 3.27
C GLU A 77 1.59 17.68 3.15
N VAL A 78 0.35 17.76 3.64
CA VAL A 78 -0.41 19.02 3.65
C VAL A 78 0.26 20.07 4.55
N GLU A 79 0.73 19.67 5.73
CA GLU A 79 1.44 20.57 6.64
C GLU A 79 2.75 21.06 6.03
N GLN A 80 3.52 20.16 5.40
CA GLN A 80 4.76 20.51 4.72
C GLN A 80 4.50 21.45 3.53
N ALA A 81 3.46 21.19 2.73
CA ALA A 81 3.07 22.06 1.63
C ALA A 81 2.68 23.46 2.12
N ARG A 82 1.93 23.55 3.23
CA ARG A 82 1.58 24.84 3.86
C ARG A 82 2.83 25.57 4.37
N ALA A 83 3.73 24.87 5.06
CA ALA A 83 4.97 25.46 5.54
C ALA A 83 5.84 25.99 4.39
N ALA A 84 5.94 25.23 3.30
CA ALA A 84 6.64 25.66 2.09
C ALA A 84 6.01 26.89 1.43
N MET A 85 4.67 26.95 1.34
CA MET A 85 3.96 28.13 0.81
C MET A 85 4.18 29.38 1.68
N THR A 86 4.15 29.23 3.00
CA THR A 86 4.44 30.34 3.92
C THR A 86 5.87 30.83 3.74
N ALA A 87 6.85 29.92 3.70
CA ALA A 87 8.25 30.27 3.47
C ALA A 87 8.46 30.97 2.11
N ASP A 88 7.84 30.48 1.04
CA ASP A 88 7.89 31.12 -0.28
C ASP A 88 7.30 32.54 -0.26
N THR A 89 6.19 32.73 0.46
CA THR A 89 5.55 34.04 0.63
C THR A 89 6.47 35.00 1.39
N GLU A 90 7.12 34.54 2.46
CA GLU A 90 8.06 35.34 3.24
C GLU A 90 9.30 35.74 2.42
N VAL A 91 9.84 34.82 1.62
CA VAL A 91 10.97 35.09 0.72
C VAL A 91 10.56 36.14 -0.31
N LYS A 92 9.42 35.97 -0.98
CA LYS A 92 8.92 36.95 -1.96
C LYS A 92 8.70 38.34 -1.34
N ALA A 93 8.15 38.40 -0.13
CA ALA A 93 7.99 39.66 0.59
C ALA A 93 9.35 40.29 0.97
N ALA A 94 10.36 39.49 1.31
CA ALA A 94 11.72 39.98 1.54
C ALA A 94 12.39 40.48 0.26
N GLU A 95 12.20 39.77 -0.86
CA GLU A 95 12.70 40.18 -2.18
C GLU A 95 12.07 41.49 -2.63
N THR A 96 10.74 41.62 -2.55
CA THR A 96 10.03 42.86 -2.90
C THR A 96 10.54 44.03 -2.07
N ARG A 97 10.70 43.85 -0.74
CA ARG A 97 11.27 44.91 0.13
C ARG A 97 12.70 45.29 -0.28
N ARG A 98 13.52 44.33 -0.68
CA ARG A 98 14.89 44.61 -1.16
C ARG A 98 14.88 45.35 -2.50
N GLU A 99 14.02 44.96 -3.43
CA GLU A 99 13.87 45.64 -4.71
C GLU A 99 13.38 47.08 -4.54
N GLU A 100 12.41 47.32 -3.66
CA GLU A 100 11.92 48.65 -3.33
C GLU A 100 13.03 49.51 -2.72
N ALA A 101 13.80 48.97 -1.77
CA ALA A 101 14.94 49.66 -1.17
C ALA A 101 16.02 49.99 -2.21
N LEU A 102 16.29 49.08 -3.17
CA LEU A 102 17.23 49.33 -4.26
C LEU A 102 16.73 50.45 -5.19
N LYS A 103 15.46 50.41 -5.62
CA LYS A 103 14.86 51.47 -6.45
C LYS A 103 14.90 52.83 -5.75
N GLU A 104 14.63 52.86 -4.44
CA GLU A 104 14.71 54.08 -3.65
C GLU A 104 16.15 54.61 -3.61
N LEU A 105 17.14 53.74 -3.43
CA LEU A 105 18.56 54.12 -3.47
C LEU A 105 18.98 54.64 -4.84
N GLU A 106 18.57 53.98 -5.92
CA GLU A 106 18.85 54.42 -7.30
C GLU A 106 18.24 55.80 -7.56
N THR A 107 17.00 56.02 -7.13
CA THR A 107 16.32 57.31 -7.24
C THR A 107 17.06 58.40 -6.46
N LYS A 108 17.40 58.14 -5.18
CA LYS A 108 18.17 59.08 -4.34
C LYS A 108 19.54 59.37 -4.96
N ASN A 109 20.21 58.35 -5.49
CA ASN A 109 21.50 58.49 -6.14
C ASN A 109 21.44 59.35 -7.41
N ALA A 110 20.38 59.19 -8.22
CA ALA A 110 20.16 59.99 -9.43
C ALA A 110 19.93 61.48 -9.15
N THR A 111 19.39 61.82 -7.97
CA THR A 111 19.21 63.23 -7.56
C THR A 111 20.50 63.91 -7.08
N LEU A 112 21.56 63.14 -6.81
CA LEU A 112 22.84 63.69 -6.36
C LEU A 112 23.62 64.26 -7.55
N ALA A 113 24.13 65.49 -7.38
CA ALA A 113 24.92 66.16 -8.41
C ALA A 113 26.20 65.38 -8.75
N ASP A 114 26.47 65.23 -10.05
CA ASP A 114 27.73 64.68 -10.51
C ASP A 114 28.84 65.72 -10.38
N SER A 115 29.91 65.38 -9.68
CA SER A 115 30.97 66.34 -9.34
C SER A 115 32.17 66.31 -10.29
N GLY A 116 32.10 65.52 -11.38
CA GLY A 116 33.14 65.43 -12.42
C GLY A 116 34.50 64.92 -11.93
N ARG A 117 34.59 64.48 -10.67
CA ARG A 117 35.79 63.92 -10.04
C ARG A 117 35.84 62.41 -10.28
N CYS A 118 37.02 61.86 -10.54
CA CYS A 118 37.24 60.42 -10.53
C CYS A 118 36.97 59.85 -9.13
N GLY A 119 35.80 59.24 -8.92
CA GLY A 119 35.43 58.54 -7.69
C GLY A 119 33.99 58.80 -7.19
N LEU A 120 33.60 58.09 -6.12
CA LEU A 120 32.30 58.29 -5.46
C LEU A 120 32.35 59.54 -4.56
N GLY A 121 31.43 60.49 -4.78
CA GLY A 121 31.28 61.68 -3.95
C GLY A 121 30.85 61.36 -2.50
N ARG A 122 31.17 62.25 -1.56
CA ARG A 122 30.88 62.09 -0.12
C ARG A 122 29.40 61.77 0.16
N ASP A 123 28.48 62.42 -0.55
CA ASP A 123 27.04 62.23 -0.32
C ASP A 123 26.56 60.87 -0.82
N ARG A 124 27.16 60.35 -1.91
CA ARG A 124 26.91 59.01 -2.44
C ARG A 124 27.47 57.92 -1.51
N VAL A 125 28.63 58.15 -0.89
CA VAL A 125 29.18 57.26 0.15
C VAL A 125 28.30 57.24 1.41
N ARG A 126 27.81 58.40 1.85
CA ARG A 126 26.91 58.49 3.02
C ARG A 126 25.56 57.79 2.74
N LEU A 127 25.03 57.92 1.53
CA LEU A 127 23.82 57.21 1.09
C LEU A 127 23.97 55.69 1.19
N LEU A 128 25.08 55.14 0.69
CA LEU A 128 25.38 53.70 0.74
C LEU A 128 25.67 53.18 2.16
N ASN A 129 26.32 53.99 3.01
CA ASN A 129 26.58 53.61 4.40
C ASN A 129 25.31 53.60 5.26
N ASN A 130 24.33 54.44 4.93
CA ASN A 130 23.05 54.51 5.64
C ASN A 130 22.03 53.44 5.18
N SER A 131 22.37 52.66 4.14
CA SER A 131 21.48 51.65 3.56
C SER A 131 21.91 50.21 3.84
N ARG A 132 22.85 50.01 4.77
CA ARG A 132 23.23 48.71 5.34
C ARG A 132 22.28 48.34 6.47
#